data_AF-A0A315T3E6-F1
#
_entry.id   AF-A0A315T3E6-F1
#
_cell.length_a   1.000
_cell.length_b   1.000
_cell.length_c   1.000
_cell.angle_alpha   90.00
_cell.angle_beta   90.00
_cell.angle_gamma   90.00
#
_symmetry.space_group_name_H-M   'P 1'
#
loop_
_entity.id
_entity.type
_entity.pdbx_description
1 polymer ?
#
loop_
_entity_poly.entity_id
_entity_poly.type
_entity_poly.pdbx_seq_one_letter_code
_entity_poly.pdbx_strand_id
1 'polypeptide(L)'
;MYPESRTNAELRSALRELLAHDVNNPDDDPHLSGVLFFCATDEHTRQLVERIELLASEIFFDPCGRAIHHRMRAIGVKGVRIKQKRKASADETVIRIDVNDKGYITVSTARL
;
A
#
# COMPACT_ATOMS: atom_id res chain seq x y z
N MET A 1 4.99 -22.49 11.90
CA MET A 1 4.96 -21.01 11.91
C MET A 1 4.18 -20.57 10.67
N TYR A 2 3.11 -19.79 10.84
CA TYR A 2 2.25 -19.37 9.71
C TYR A 2 2.90 -18.17 9.00
N PRO A 3 3.39 -18.31 7.76
CA PRO A 3 4.07 -17.22 7.04
C PRO A 3 3.20 -15.96 6.88
N GLU A 4 1.88 -16.15 6.77
CA GLU A 4 0.89 -15.05 6.66
C GLU A 4 0.85 -14.13 7.90
N SER A 5 1.20 -14.65 9.08
CA SER A 5 1.20 -13.83 10.30
C SER A 5 2.40 -12.88 10.36
N ARG A 6 3.53 -13.29 9.76
CA ARG A 6 4.76 -12.50 9.72
C ARG A 6 4.64 -11.33 8.73
N THR A 7 4.19 -11.60 7.51
CA THR A 7 4.02 -10.56 6.48
C THR A 7 2.98 -9.50 6.89
N ASN A 8 1.88 -9.90 7.54
CA ASN A 8 0.91 -8.96 8.11
C ASN A 8 1.52 -8.06 9.20
N ALA A 9 2.39 -8.59 10.06
CA ALA A 9 3.07 -7.79 11.09
C ALA A 9 4.07 -6.80 10.46
N GLU A 10 4.81 -7.25 9.44
CA GLU A 10 5.75 -6.40 8.69
C GLU A 10 5.03 -5.26 7.96
N LEU A 11 3.90 -5.53 7.30
CA LEU A 11 3.10 -4.48 6.65
C LEU A 11 2.56 -3.47 7.67
N ARG A 12 2.05 -3.94 8.82
CA ARG A 12 1.63 -3.03 9.90
C ARG A 12 2.77 -2.19 10.42
N SER A 13 3.98 -2.75 10.53
CA SER A 13 5.17 -2.03 10.97
C SER A 13 5.53 -0.93 9.98
N ALA A 14 5.63 -1.26 8.69
CA ALA A 14 5.98 -0.31 7.64
C ALA A 14 4.94 0.83 7.53
N LEU A 15 3.64 0.51 7.64
CA LEU A 15 2.59 1.54 7.65
C LEU A 15 2.68 2.49 8.85
N ARG A 16 3.05 1.98 10.03
CA ARG A 16 3.26 2.83 11.21
C ARG A 16 4.51 3.68 11.09
N GLU A 17 5.56 3.13 10.52
CA GLU A 17 6.79 3.85 10.22
C GLU A 17 6.49 5.00 9.25
N LEU A 18 5.73 4.76 8.17
CA LEU A 18 5.36 5.81 7.22
C LEU A 18 4.47 6.89 7.86
N LEU A 19 3.56 6.50 8.76
CA LEU A 19 2.75 7.45 9.51
C LEU A 19 3.58 8.33 10.45
N ALA A 20 4.63 7.79 11.06
CA ALA A 20 5.51 8.50 11.98
C ALA A 20 6.61 9.30 11.24
N HIS A 21 6.92 8.93 10.01
CA HIS A 21 7.95 9.55 9.19
C HIS A 21 7.50 10.90 8.63
N ASP A 22 8.41 11.86 8.55
CA ASP A 22 8.18 13.12 7.85
C ASP A 22 8.45 12.92 6.36
N VAL A 23 7.37 12.72 5.60
CA VAL A 23 7.45 12.32 4.18
C VAL A 23 7.95 13.50 3.36
N ASN A 24 9.09 13.31 2.68
CA ASN A 24 9.61 14.33 1.76
C ASN A 24 8.79 14.36 0.47
N ASN A 25 7.80 15.24 0.41
CA ASN A 25 6.92 15.40 -0.76
C ASN A 25 6.98 16.84 -1.30
N PRO A 26 8.07 17.26 -1.96
CA PRO A 26 8.26 18.65 -2.38
C PRO A 26 7.23 19.12 -3.41
N ASP A 27 6.60 18.19 -4.14
CA ASP A 27 5.61 18.49 -5.18
C ASP A 27 4.16 18.33 -4.68
N ASP A 28 3.96 18.05 -3.38
CA ASP A 28 2.65 17.79 -2.78
C ASP A 28 1.83 16.71 -3.54
N ASP A 29 2.50 15.72 -4.16
CA ASP A 29 1.83 14.65 -4.91
C ASP A 29 1.08 13.72 -3.94
N PRO A 30 -0.26 13.62 -4.01
CA PRO A 30 -1.01 12.75 -3.11
C PRO A 30 -0.79 11.27 -3.42
N HIS A 31 -0.24 10.91 -4.58
CA HIS A 31 0.03 9.54 -5.01
C HIS A 31 1.46 9.12 -4.64
N LEU A 32 1.62 8.59 -3.44
CA LEU A 32 2.93 8.27 -2.84
C LEU A 32 3.67 7.11 -3.53
N SER A 33 3.02 6.30 -4.37
CA SER A 33 3.69 5.34 -5.25
C SER A 33 3.72 5.75 -6.72
N GLY A 34 3.60 7.06 -6.95
CA GLY A 34 3.57 7.64 -8.28
C GLY A 34 4.99 7.79 -8.79
N VAL A 35 5.17 7.64 -10.10
CA VAL A 35 6.50 7.87 -10.73
C VAL A 35 7.00 9.28 -10.42
N LEU A 36 6.12 10.29 -10.46
CA LEU A 36 6.47 11.68 -10.16
C LEU A 36 6.94 11.83 -8.70
N PHE A 37 6.16 11.31 -7.74
CA PHE A 37 6.57 11.26 -6.34
C PHE A 37 7.93 10.58 -6.14
N PHE A 38 8.16 9.41 -6.73
CA PHE A 38 9.45 8.70 -6.62
C PHE A 38 10.64 9.44 -7.22
N CYS A 39 10.42 10.31 -8.22
CA CYS A 39 11.48 11.13 -8.79
C CYS A 39 11.91 12.29 -7.86
N ALA A 40 11.03 12.76 -6.98
CA ALA A 40 11.23 13.98 -6.20
C ALA A 40 11.46 13.71 -4.70
N THR A 41 10.97 12.58 -4.18
CA THR A 41 11.10 12.19 -2.76
C THR A 41 12.54 11.79 -2.38
N ASP A 42 12.81 11.73 -1.07
CA ASP A 42 14.06 11.18 -0.55
C ASP A 42 14.10 9.64 -0.59
N GLU A 43 15.31 9.08 -0.43
CA GLU A 43 15.53 7.64 -0.49
C GLU A 43 14.74 6.85 0.56
N HIS A 44 14.69 7.36 1.79
CA HIS A 44 14.10 6.62 2.89
C HIS A 44 12.58 6.53 2.74
N THR A 45 11.94 7.63 2.35
CA THR A 45 10.52 7.63 1.99
C THR A 45 10.25 6.67 0.82
N ARG A 46 11.08 6.70 -0.23
CA ARG A 46 10.92 5.80 -1.39
C ARG A 46 10.99 4.33 -0.98
N GLN A 47 12.05 3.93 -0.27
CA GLN A 47 12.22 2.56 0.20
C GLN A 47 11.05 2.09 1.09
N LEU A 48 10.53 2.99 1.91
CA LEU A 48 9.41 2.68 2.79
C LEU A 48 8.11 2.46 2.02
N VAL A 49 7.82 3.29 1.02
CA VAL A 49 6.66 3.09 0.13
C VAL A 49 6.81 1.80 -0.69
N GLU A 50 7.97 1.57 -1.31
CA GLU A 50 8.24 0.36 -2.10
C GLU A 50 8.04 -0.91 -1.25
N ARG A 51 8.52 -0.91 0.00
CA ARG A 51 8.33 -2.01 0.94
C ARG A 51 6.84 -2.25 1.25
N ILE A 52 6.06 -1.18 1.43
CA ILE A 52 4.61 -1.29 1.66
C ILE A 52 3.93 -1.88 0.43
N GLU A 53 4.30 -1.46 -0.77
CA GLU A 53 3.72 -1.97 -2.03
C GLU A 53 3.98 -3.46 -2.23
N LEU A 54 5.22 -3.90 -1.99
CA LEU A 54 5.59 -5.31 -2.07
C LEU A 54 4.77 -6.16 -1.09
N LEU A 55 4.77 -5.78 0.19
CA LEU A 55 4.04 -6.52 1.22
C LEU A 55 2.52 -6.52 0.97
N ALA A 56 1.96 -5.38 0.56
CA ALA A 56 0.53 -5.28 0.26
C ALA A 56 0.14 -6.15 -0.95
N SER A 57 1.00 -6.24 -1.97
CA SER A 57 0.77 -7.09 -3.14
C SER A 57 0.76 -8.57 -2.78
N GLU A 58 1.67 -9.01 -1.91
CA GLU A 58 1.70 -10.40 -1.42
C GLU A 58 0.50 -10.76 -0.54
N ILE A 59 -0.02 -9.80 0.24
CA ILE A 59 -1.04 -10.07 1.24
C ILE A 59 -2.46 -9.95 0.67
N PHE A 60 -2.71 -8.96 -0.18
CA PHE A 60 -4.07 -8.56 -0.54
C PHE A 60 -4.64 -9.22 -1.77
N PHE A 61 -3.84 -9.94 -2.56
CA PHE A 61 -4.32 -10.60 -3.76
C PHE A 61 -4.29 -12.11 -3.61
N ASP A 62 -5.32 -12.77 -4.12
CA ASP A 62 -5.31 -14.21 -4.32
C ASP A 62 -4.55 -14.57 -5.62
N PRO A 63 -4.28 -15.85 -5.89
CA PRO A 63 -3.58 -16.26 -7.11
C PRO A 63 -4.29 -15.88 -8.42
N CYS A 64 -5.58 -15.53 -8.40
CA CYS A 64 -6.35 -15.07 -9.55
C CYS A 64 -6.38 -13.53 -9.66
N GLY A 65 -5.60 -12.83 -8.83
CA GLY A 65 -5.55 -11.37 -8.81
C GLY A 65 -6.78 -10.72 -8.17
N ARG A 66 -7.56 -11.45 -7.36
CA ARG A 66 -8.74 -10.89 -6.66
C ARG A 66 -8.37 -10.40 -5.27
N ALA A 67 -9.06 -9.35 -4.81
CA ALA A 67 -8.82 -8.78 -3.49
C ALA A 67 -9.28 -9.72 -2.35
N ILE A 68 -8.39 -10.00 -1.40
CA ILE A 68 -8.67 -10.76 -0.19
C ILE A 68 -9.15 -9.80 0.91
N HIS A 69 -10.44 -9.47 0.90
CA HIS A 69 -11.04 -8.45 1.77
C HIS A 69 -10.85 -8.68 3.28
N HIS A 70 -10.81 -9.93 3.75
CA HIS A 70 -10.61 -10.20 5.17
C HIS A 70 -9.18 -9.87 5.61
N ARG A 71 -8.16 -10.08 4.76
CA ARG A 71 -6.77 -9.69 5.03
C ARG A 71 -6.60 -8.18 5.04
N MET A 72 -7.21 -7.47 4.08
CA MET A 72 -7.23 -6.00 4.06
C MET A 72 -7.78 -5.43 5.38
N ARG A 73 -8.89 -5.98 5.88
CA ARG A 73 -9.48 -5.58 7.17
C ARG A 73 -8.60 -5.93 8.36
N ALA A 74 -7.90 -7.06 8.30
CA ALA A 74 -7.06 -7.52 9.40
C ALA A 74 -5.85 -6.61 9.67
N ILE A 75 -5.36 -5.83 8.69
CA ILE A 75 -4.21 -4.94 8.88
C ILE A 75 -4.46 -3.91 9.99
N GLY A 76 -5.62 -3.26 10.01
CA GLY A 76 -6.11 -2.51 11.18
C GLY A 76 -5.11 -1.51 11.81
N VAL A 77 -4.48 -0.66 11.00
CA VAL A 77 -3.58 0.42 11.49
C VAL A 77 -4.36 1.72 11.63
N LYS A 78 -4.32 2.35 12.81
CA LYS A 78 -4.95 3.66 13.03
C LYS A 78 -4.32 4.69 12.10
N GLY A 79 -5.15 5.44 11.39
CA GLY A 79 -4.71 6.42 10.40
C GLY A 79 -4.46 5.86 8.99
N VAL A 80 -4.76 4.57 8.78
CA VAL A 80 -4.70 3.93 7.46
C VAL A 80 -6.08 3.43 7.07
N ARG A 81 -6.48 3.69 5.82
CA ARG A 81 -7.71 3.13 5.23
C ARG A 81 -7.38 2.36 3.97
N ILE A 82 -7.71 1.08 3.96
CA ILE A 82 -7.44 0.18 2.84
C ILE A 82 -8.76 -0.14 2.14
N LYS A 83 -8.84 0.15 0.83
CA LYS A 83 -10.06 -0.04 0.03
C LYS A 83 -9.72 -0.50 -1.38
N GLN A 84 -10.53 -1.39 -1.94
CA GLN A 84 -10.47 -1.72 -3.36
C GLN A 84 -11.12 -0.59 -4.17
N LYS A 85 -10.48 -0.15 -5.26
CA LYS A 85 -11.11 0.78 -6.22
C LYS A 85 -12.20 0.04 -7.00
N ARG A 86 -13.39 0.64 -7.05
CA ARG A 86 -14.55 0.10 -7.79
C ARG A 86 -14.51 0.38 -9.29
N LYS A 87 -13.81 1.45 -9.71
CA LYS A 87 -13.62 1.85 -11.11
C LYS A 87 -12.20 1.50 -11.55
N ALA A 88 -11.93 0.21 -11.74
CA ALA A 88 -10.70 -0.30 -12.34
C ALA A 88 -11.06 -1.05 -13.64
N SER A 89 -10.06 -1.37 -14.47
CA SER A 89 -10.29 -2.23 -15.64
C SER A 89 -10.90 -3.57 -15.20
N ALA A 90 -11.67 -4.22 -16.07
CA ALA A 90 -12.27 -5.52 -15.76
C ALA A 90 -11.20 -6.57 -15.43
N ASP A 91 -10.04 -6.43 -16.07
CA ASP A 91 -8.88 -7.33 -15.99
C ASP A 91 -7.88 -6.92 -14.91
N GLU A 92 -8.25 -5.99 -14.01
CA GLU A 92 -7.36 -5.49 -12.97
C GLU A 92 -8.09 -5.39 -11.62
N THR A 93 -7.36 -5.68 -10.55
CA THR A 93 -7.75 -5.30 -9.20
C THR A 93 -6.80 -4.24 -8.68
N VAL A 94 -7.33 -3.07 -8.35
CA VAL A 94 -6.57 -1.98 -7.74
C VAL A 94 -7.00 -1.80 -6.29
N ILE A 95 -6.04 -1.78 -5.37
CA ILE A 95 -6.23 -1.48 -3.95
C ILE A 95 -5.54 -0.16 -3.64
N ARG A 96 -6.25 0.71 -2.94
CA ARG A 96 -5.76 1.99 -2.45
C ARG A 96 -5.61 1.94 -0.94
N ILE A 97 -4.45 2.35 -0.46
CA ILE A 97 -4.09 2.51 0.94
C ILE A 97 -3.99 4.01 1.19
N ASP A 98 -5.04 4.61 1.76
CA ASP A 98 -4.99 6.00 2.21
C ASP A 98 -4.21 6.06 3.54
N VAL A 99 -3.21 6.94 3.61
CA VAL A 99 -2.31 7.13 4.77
C VAL A 99 -2.55 8.54 5.32
N ASN A 100 -3.61 8.71 6.12
CA ASN A 100 -4.05 9.98 6.72
C ASN A 100 -3.77 11.21 5.81
N ASP A 101 -3.25 12.30 6.37
CA ASP A 101 -2.97 13.57 5.68
C ASP A 101 -1.70 13.52 4.81
N LYS A 102 -1.09 12.34 4.61
CA LYS A 102 0.15 12.17 3.83
C LYS A 102 -0.12 11.84 2.36
N GLY A 103 -1.26 11.22 2.04
CA GLY A 103 -1.59 10.81 0.69
C GLY A 103 -2.05 9.36 0.61
N TYR A 104 -1.80 8.69 -0.51
CA TYR A 104 -2.20 7.31 -0.72
C TYR A 104 -1.19 6.53 -1.57
N ILE A 105 -1.14 5.23 -1.31
CA ILE A 105 -0.41 4.24 -2.11
C ILE A 105 -1.43 3.43 -2.90
N THR A 106 -1.10 3.05 -4.13
CA THR A 106 -1.89 2.08 -4.89
C THR A 106 -1.08 0.85 -5.22
N VAL A 107 -1.64 -0.32 -4.95
CA VAL A 107 -1.13 -1.59 -5.46
C VAL A 107 -2.17 -2.18 -6.40
N SER A 108 -1.71 -2.74 -7.52
CA SER A 108 -2.60 -3.41 -8.46
C SER A 108 -2.03 -4.71 -8.97
N THR A 109 -2.92 -5.55 -9.49
CA THR A 109 -2.57 -6.81 -10.12
C THR A 109 -3.55 -7.12 -11.23
N ALA A 110 -3.07 -7.79 -12.27
CA ALA A 110 -3.91 -8.31 -13.34
C ALA A 110 -4.76 -9.48 -12.82
N ARG A 111 -5.98 -9.62 -13.33
CA ARG A 111 -6.83 -10.78 -13.08
C ARG A 111 -6.54 -11.86 -14.13
N LEU A 112 -6.49 -13.10 -13.67
CA LEU A 112 -6.36 -14.29 -14.51
C LEU A 112 -7.73 -14.89 -14.86
#